data_AF-A0A5J4U143-F1
#
_entry.id   AF-A0A5J4U143-F1
#
_cell.length_a   1.000
_cell.length_b   1.000
_cell.length_c   1.000
_cell.angle_alpha   90.00
_cell.angle_beta   90.00
_cell.angle_gamma   90.00
#
_symmetry.space_group_name_H-M   'P 1'
#
loop_
_entity.id
_entity.type
_entity.pdbx_description
1 polymer ?
#
loop_
_entity_poly.entity_id
_entity_poly.type
_entity_poly.pdbx_seq_one_letter_code
_entity_poly.pdbx_strand_id
1 'polypeptide(L)' 'MGFWSGLKNFGSKILGGITKAAGWVAPTLNKVLGTLAGTISMINPVIGSAMGVGQRIAGGVDRYINGPR' A
#
# COMPACT_ATOMS: atom_id res chain seq x y z
N MET A 1 -33.92 22.81 27.44
CA MET A 1 -33.17 22.19 26.33
C MET A 1 -31.64 22.51 26.31
N GLY A 2 -30.99 22.85 27.44
CA GLY A 2 -29.61 23.37 27.43
C GLY A 2 -28.50 22.32 27.20
N PHE A 3 -28.55 21.20 27.91
CA PHE A 3 -27.47 20.19 27.92
C PHE A 3 -27.24 19.53 26.55
N TRP A 4 -28.31 19.01 25.93
CA TRP A 4 -28.24 18.33 24.63
C TRP A 4 -27.83 19.25 23.48
N SER A 5 -28.23 20.52 23.54
CA SER A 5 -27.81 21.54 22.56
C SER A 5 -26.31 21.85 22.69
N GLY A 6 -25.81 21.96 23.92
CA GLY A 6 -24.38 22.13 24.20
C GLY A 6 -23.53 20.96 23.68
N LEU A 7 -23.98 19.72 23.93
CA LEU A 7 -23.31 18.51 23.44
C LEU A 7 -23.27 18.46 21.90
N LYS A 8 -24.38 18.80 21.24
CA LYS A 8 -24.47 18.88 19.77
C LYS A 8 -23.49 19.91 19.20
N ASN A 9 -23.40 21.10 19.81
CA ASN A 9 -22.47 22.15 19.38
C ASN A 9 -21.01 21.75 19.59
N PHE A 10 -20.71 21.08 20.70
CA PHE A 10 -19.39 20.56 20.97
C PHE A 10 -18.97 19.53 19.91
N GLY A 11 -19.83 18.55 19.62
CA GLY A 11 -19.58 17.55 18.58
C GLY A 11 -19.35 18.16 17.20
N SER A 12 -20.12 19.19 16.82
CA SER A 12 -19.94 19.89 15.54
C SER A 12 -18.58 20.60 15.43
N LYS A 13 -18.08 21.19 16.52
CA LYS A 13 -16.75 21.81 16.55
C LYS A 13 -15.62 20.80 16.42
N ILE A 14 -15.73 19.67 17.11
CA ILE A 14 -14.78 18.55 17.01
C ILE A 14 -14.73 18.06 15.56
N LEU A 15 -15.88 17.78 14.97
CA LEU A 15 -15.97 17.30 13.59
C LEU A 15 -15.39 18.31 12.59
N GLY A 16 -15.73 19.59 12.72
CA GLY A 16 -15.18 20.65 11.86
C GLY A 16 -13.65 20.77 11.97
N GLY A 17 -13.10 20.59 13.17
CA GLY A 17 -11.64 20.53 13.38
C GLY A 17 -11.01 19.32 12.70
N ILE A 18 -11.60 18.14 12.86
CA ILE A 18 -11.14 16.89 12.22
C ILE A 18 -11.18 17.02 10.70
N THR A 19 -12.27 17.52 10.12
CA THR A 19 -12.40 17.70 8.67
C THR A 19 -11.33 18.64 8.12
N LYS A 20 -11.01 19.72 8.83
CA LYS A 20 -9.90 20.62 8.44
C LYS A 20 -8.56 19.90 8.47
N ALA A 21 -8.23 19.22 9.57
CA ALA A 21 -6.99 18.47 9.70
C ALA A 21 -6.85 17.38 8.61
N ALA A 22 -7.93 16.65 8.34
CA ALA A 22 -7.97 15.65 7.27
C ALA A 22 -7.72 16.28 5.88
N GLY A 23 -8.27 17.47 5.62
CA GLY A 23 -8.01 18.22 4.39
C GLY A 23 -6.53 18.56 4.18
N TRP A 24 -5.77 18.81 5.27
CA TRP A 24 -4.33 19.06 5.20
C TRP A 24 -3.51 17.78 5.00
N VAL A 25 -3.93 16.67 5.60
CA VAL A 25 -3.17 15.40 5.60
C VAL A 25 -3.45 14.56 4.35
N ALA A 26 -4.67 14.60 3.83
CA ALA A 26 -5.11 13.76 2.71
C ALA A 26 -4.25 13.90 1.43
N PRO A 27 -3.86 15.11 0.97
CA PRO A 27 -3.02 15.26 -0.22
C PRO A 27 -1.64 14.61 -0.07
N THR A 28 -1.05 14.70 1.12
CA THR A 28 0.25 14.10 1.43
C THR A 28 0.15 12.59 1.46
N LEU A 29 -0.87 12.04 2.12
CA LEU A 29 -1.09 10.60 2.13
C LEU A 29 -1.36 10.05 0.73
N ASN A 30 -2.16 10.74 -0.09
CA ASN A 30 -2.43 10.31 -1.46
C ASN A 30 -1.14 10.27 -2.31
N LYS A 31 -0.23 11.24 -2.14
CA LYS A 31 1.07 11.22 -2.81
C LYS A 31 1.94 10.06 -2.34
N VAL A 32 2.07 9.85 -1.03
CA VAL A 32 2.87 8.74 -0.48
C VAL A 32 2.36 7.40 -0.96
N LEU A 33 1.04 7.18 -0.90
CA LEU A 33 0.40 5.96 -1.37
C LEU A 33 0.54 5.79 -2.89
N GLY A 34 0.40 6.86 -3.66
CA GLY A 34 0.60 6.82 -5.12
C GLY A 34 2.04 6.47 -5.51
N THR A 35 3.04 7.06 -4.86
CA THR A 35 4.45 6.72 -5.06
C THR A 35 4.72 5.26 -4.69
N LEU A 36 4.25 4.83 -3.52
CA LEU A 36 4.43 3.45 -3.06
C LEU A 36 3.76 2.45 -4.01
N ALA A 37 2.54 2.75 -4.48
CA ALA A 37 1.83 1.91 -5.45
C ALA A 37 2.60 1.79 -6.77
N GLY A 38 3.17 2.89 -7.28
CA GLY A 38 4.01 2.86 -8.48
C GLY A 38 5.27 2.01 -8.29
N THR A 39 5.97 2.17 -7.16
CA THR A 39 7.15 1.37 -6.83
C THR A 39 6.81 -0.12 -6.68
N ILE A 40 5.75 -0.45 -5.96
CA ILE A 40 5.29 -1.85 -5.79
C ILE A 40 4.88 -2.46 -7.13
N SER A 41 4.20 -1.69 -7.99
CA SER A 41 3.79 -2.12 -9.32
C SER A 41 4.98 -2.45 -10.23
N MET A 42 6.10 -1.72 -10.11
CA MET A 42 7.34 -2.01 -10.85
C MET A 42 8.12 -3.20 -10.28
N ILE A 43 8.17 -3.35 -8.95
CA ILE A 43 8.96 -4.41 -8.31
C ILE A 43 8.33 -5.79 -8.52
N ASN A 44 6.99 -5.90 -8.50
CA ASN A 44 6.31 -7.20 -8.57
C ASN A 44 6.62 -8.00 -9.86
N PRO A 45 6.60 -7.41 -11.08
CA PRO A 45 7.06 -8.07 -12.30
C PRO A 45 8.55 -8.43 -12.30
N VAL A 46 9.40 -7.60 -11.69
CA VAL A 46 10.85 -7.85 -11.61
C VAL A 46 11.14 -9.07 -10.73
N ILE A 47 10.48 -9.17 -9.58
CA ILE A 47 10.57 -10.36 -8.73
C ILE A 47 10.05 -11.60 -9.46
N GLY A 48 8.89 -11.50 -10.11
CA GLY A 48 8.32 -12.60 -10.90
C GLY A 48 9.26 -13.11 -12.00
N SER A 49 9.87 -12.19 -12.75
CA SER A 49 10.81 -12.55 -13.82
C SER A 49 12.11 -13.16 -13.28
N ALA A 50 12.68 -12.61 -12.20
CA ALA A 50 13.87 -13.15 -11.55
C ALA A 50 13.62 -14.57 -11.00
N MET A 51 12.48 -14.80 -10.35
CA MET A 51 12.09 -16.14 -9.87
C MET A 51 11.93 -17.13 -11.03
N GLY A 52 11.30 -16.72 -12.13
CA GLY A 52 11.15 -17.57 -13.33
C GLY A 52 12.50 -17.95 -13.95
N VAL A 53 13.46 -17.01 -14.00
CA VAL A 53 14.83 -17.31 -14.41
C VAL A 53 15.51 -18.27 -13.46
N GLY A 54 15.39 -18.05 -12.14
CA GLY A 54 15.93 -18.94 -11.11
C GLY A 54 15.40 -20.37 -11.23
N GLN A 55 14.10 -20.55 -11.46
CA GLN A 55 13.49 -21.85 -11.69
C GLN A 55 14.03 -22.56 -12.94
N ARG A 56 14.20 -21.83 -14.04
CA ARG A 56 14.77 -22.38 -15.29
C ARG A 56 16.21 -22.84 -15.09
N ILE A 57 17.02 -22.06 -14.37
CA ILE A 57 18.42 -22.41 -14.06
C ILE A 57 18.45 -23.62 -13.13
N ALA A 58 17.68 -23.61 -12.05
CA ALA A 58 17.60 -24.74 -11.12
C ALA A 58 17.19 -26.04 -11.82
N GLY A 59 16.18 -25.99 -12.70
CA GLY A 59 15.79 -27.15 -13.51
C GLY A 59 16.83 -27.56 -14.57
N GLY A 60 17.66 -26.63 -15.07
CA GLY A 60 18.79 -26.95 -15.93
C GLY A 60 19.92 -27.68 -15.19
N VAL A 61 20.32 -27.14 -14.04
CA VAL A 61 21.36 -27.72 -13.17
C VAL A 61 20.96 -29.11 -12.69
N ASP A 62 19.70 -29.27 -12.27
CA ASP A 62 19.20 -30.56 -11.82
C ASP A 62 19.26 -31.63 -12.92
N ARG A 63 18.86 -31.28 -14.15
CA ARG A 63 18.97 -32.19 -15.31
C ARG A 63 20.41 -32.54 -15.67
N TYR A 64 21.35 -31.62 -15.44
CA TYR A 64 22.77 -31.85 -15.68
C TYR A 64 23.36 -32.83 -14.65
N ILE A 65 22.98 -32.71 -13.38
CA ILE A 65 23.51 -33.54 -12.28
C ILE A 65 22.82 -34.91 -12.25
N ASN A 66 21.50 -34.95 -12.36
CA ASN A 66 20.69 -36.14 -12.10
C ASN A 66 20.20 -36.84 -13.38
N GLY A 67 20.50 -36.28 -14.56
CA GLY A 67 19.94 -36.74 -15.83
C GLY A 67 18.51 -36.22 -16.06
N PRO A 68 17.91 -36.52 -17.22
CA PRO A 68 16.50 -36.21 -17.45
C PRO A 68 15.64 -36.90 -16.38
N ARG A 69 14.80 -36.12 -15.69
CA ARG A 69 13.67 -36.66 -14.91
C ARG A 69 12.60 -37.19 -15.85
#